data_AF-A0A7Y4SG51-F1
#
_entry.id   AF-A0A7Y4SG51-F1
#
_cell.length_a   1.000
_cell.length_b   1.000
_cell.length_c   1.000
_cell.angle_alpha   90.00
_cell.angle_beta   90.00
_cell.angle_gamma   90.00
#
_symmetry.space_group_name_H-M   'P 1'
#
loop_
_entity.id
_entity.type
_entity.pdbx_description
1 polymer ?
#
loop_
_entity_poly.entity_id
_entity_poly.type
_entity_poly.pdbx_seq_one_letter_code
_entity_poly.pdbx_strand_id
1 'polypeptide(L)'
;MSSKFYRGALILAALGAFFVSAPMVNAQPSPASNVMDAVAHAKEAVDHGKQGHADALVAHAEKSLQYAERGGKGSHVAEGMKHLKEAIEHGKAGHADVGTQHAEAALQHLSEAK
;
A
#
# COMPACT_ATOMS: atom_id res chain seq x y z
N MET A 1 -56.50 -2.54 -36.44
CA MET A 1 -55.32 -2.82 -35.60
C MET A 1 -55.27 -1.73 -34.53
N SER A 2 -55.37 -2.15 -33.27
CA SER A 2 -56.01 -1.41 -32.15
C SER A 2 -55.29 -0.17 -31.61
N SER A 3 -56.10 0.67 -30.96
CA SER A 3 -55.94 2.05 -30.50
C SER A 3 -55.05 2.27 -29.27
N LYS A 4 -54.62 3.54 -29.13
CA LYS A 4 -54.01 4.20 -27.96
C LYS A 4 -55.05 4.48 -26.85
N PHE A 5 -54.57 4.91 -25.68
CA PHE A 5 -55.27 5.29 -24.41
C PHE A 5 -55.57 4.07 -23.51
N TYR A 6 -55.06 3.97 -22.28
CA TYR A 6 -55.45 4.76 -21.11
C TYR A 6 -54.32 5.08 -20.13
N ARG A 7 -54.40 6.29 -19.60
CA ARG A 7 -53.73 6.80 -18.40
C ARG A 7 -54.35 6.17 -17.15
N GLY A 8 -53.53 5.93 -16.12
CA GLY A 8 -53.99 5.89 -14.72
C GLY A 8 -53.64 4.62 -13.96
N ALA A 9 -52.65 4.72 -13.08
CA ALA A 9 -52.71 4.31 -11.66
C ALA A 9 -51.28 4.16 -11.11
N LEU A 10 -50.84 5.21 -10.41
CA LEU A 10 -49.86 5.10 -9.32
C LEU A 10 -50.49 4.19 -8.25
N ILE A 11 -49.90 3.04 -7.96
CA ILE A 11 -50.00 2.41 -6.64
C ILE A 11 -48.60 1.96 -6.21
N LEU A 12 -48.07 2.73 -5.27
CA LEU A 12 -47.04 2.34 -4.32
C LEU A 12 -47.43 1.04 -3.59
N ALA A 13 -46.55 0.04 -3.62
CA ALA A 13 -46.45 -1.00 -2.61
C ALA A 13 -44.93 -1.17 -2.35
N ALA A 14 -44.39 -0.42 -1.40
CA ALA A 14 -44.21 -0.85 -0.01
C ALA A 14 -43.11 -1.93 0.13
N LEU A 15 -41.91 -1.44 0.47
CA LEU A 15 -41.05 -1.92 1.56
C LEU A 15 -41.17 -3.40 1.94
N GLY A 16 -40.15 -4.20 1.61
CA GLY A 16 -40.10 -5.56 2.13
C GLY A 16 -39.01 -6.48 1.56
N ALA A 17 -37.77 -6.01 1.45
CA ALA A 17 -36.63 -6.94 1.37
C ALA A 17 -35.48 -6.35 2.20
N PHE A 18 -35.49 -6.75 3.46
CA PHE A 18 -34.43 -6.69 4.45
C PHE A 18 -33.11 -7.14 3.82
N PHE A 19 -32.41 -6.21 3.17
CA PHE A 19 -30.99 -6.36 2.92
C PHE A 19 -30.35 -6.37 4.31
N VAL A 20 -29.94 -7.57 4.73
CA VAL A 20 -29.08 -7.77 5.88
C VAL A 20 -27.84 -6.91 5.63
N SER A 21 -27.83 -5.73 6.26
CA SER A 21 -26.64 -4.90 6.39
C SER A 21 -25.65 -5.66 7.26
N ALA A 22 -24.99 -6.68 6.69
CA ALA A 22 -23.74 -7.15 7.25
C ALA A 22 -22.82 -5.93 7.26
N PRO A 23 -22.27 -5.50 8.41
CA PRO A 23 -21.23 -4.50 8.39
C PRO A 23 -20.09 -5.12 7.59
N MET A 24 -19.90 -4.66 6.36
CA MET A 24 -18.61 -4.84 5.70
C MET A 24 -17.63 -4.14 6.63
N VAL A 25 -16.95 -4.93 7.47
CA VAL A 25 -15.81 -4.48 8.26
C VAL A 25 -14.77 -4.13 7.22
N ASN A 26 -14.84 -2.90 6.73
CA ASN A 26 -13.90 -2.36 5.78
C ASN A 26 -12.61 -2.20 6.58
N ALA A 27 -11.78 -3.25 6.62
CA ALA A 27 -10.46 -3.24 7.24
C ALA A 27 -9.58 -2.28 6.44
N GLN A 28 -9.81 -0.99 6.62
CA GLN A 28 -8.97 0.04 6.08
C GLN A 28 -7.57 -0.14 6.70
N PRO A 29 -6.49 -0.06 5.89
CA PRO A 29 -5.13 -0.24 6.40
C PRO A 29 -4.89 0.70 7.57
N SER A 30 -4.61 0.14 8.74
CA SER A 30 -4.16 0.89 9.90
C SER A 30 -2.73 1.39 9.67
N PRO A 31 -2.28 2.45 10.38
CA PRO A 31 -0.88 2.85 10.35
C PRO A 31 0.08 1.69 10.65
N ALA A 32 -0.24 0.84 11.65
CA ALA A 32 0.57 -0.32 12.00
C ALA A 32 0.65 -1.35 10.85
N SER A 33 -0.46 -1.68 10.19
CA SER A 33 -0.45 -2.59 9.04
C SER A 33 0.33 -2.02 7.86
N ASN A 34 0.27 -0.70 7.63
CA ASN A 34 1.11 -0.06 6.61
C ASN A 34 2.61 -0.19 6.97
N VAL A 35 3.02 -0.06 8.23
CA VAL A 35 4.43 -0.29 8.63
C VAL A 35 4.83 -1.75 8.36
N MET A 36 3.96 -2.72 8.63
CA MET A 36 4.23 -4.13 8.31
C MET A 36 4.42 -4.37 6.81
N ASP A 37 3.58 -3.80 5.97
CA ASP A 37 3.69 -3.89 4.51
C ASP A 37 4.97 -3.19 3.98
N ALA A 38 5.36 -2.08 4.62
CA ALA A 38 6.62 -1.40 4.33
C ALA A 38 7.81 -2.31 4.66
N VAL A 39 7.83 -2.95 5.84
CA VAL A 39 8.86 -3.93 6.22
C VAL A 39 8.95 -5.07 5.22
N ALA A 40 7.81 -5.61 4.78
CA ALA A 40 7.78 -6.70 3.81
C ALA A 40 8.44 -6.30 2.48
N HIS A 41 8.10 -5.13 1.94
CA HIS A 41 8.70 -4.65 0.70
C HIS A 41 10.15 -4.19 0.86
N ALA A 42 10.54 -3.61 2.00
CA ALA A 42 11.95 -3.30 2.27
C ALA A 42 12.81 -4.58 2.28
N LYS A 43 12.29 -5.68 2.83
CA LYS A 43 12.96 -6.99 2.80
C LYS A 43 13.15 -7.50 1.37
N GLU A 44 12.12 -7.46 0.53
CA GLU A 44 12.24 -7.85 -0.88
C GLU A 44 13.23 -6.95 -1.65
N ALA A 45 13.28 -5.65 -1.33
CA ALA A 45 14.27 -4.73 -1.91
C ALA A 45 15.71 -5.15 -1.56
N VAL A 46 15.96 -5.55 -0.31
CA VAL A 46 17.25 -6.09 0.14
C VAL A 46 17.57 -7.39 -0.58
N ASP A 47 16.63 -8.32 -0.65
CA ASP A 47 16.85 -9.64 -1.23
C ASP A 47 17.16 -9.55 -2.74
N HIS A 48 16.45 -8.70 -3.48
CA HIS A 48 16.75 -8.41 -4.88
C HIS A 48 18.04 -7.61 -5.05
N GLY A 49 18.30 -6.65 -4.16
CA GLY A 49 19.52 -5.86 -4.16
C GLY A 49 20.79 -6.71 -4.01
N LYS A 50 20.76 -7.69 -3.10
CA LYS A 50 21.85 -8.69 -2.91
C LYS A 50 22.13 -9.54 -4.15
N GLN A 51 21.16 -9.65 -5.07
CA GLN A 51 21.32 -10.34 -6.35
C GLN A 51 21.82 -9.40 -7.46
N GLY A 52 22.03 -8.11 -7.17
CA GLY A 52 22.38 -7.10 -8.16
C GLY A 52 21.18 -6.62 -9.01
N HIS A 53 19.96 -6.99 -8.65
CA HIS A 53 18.74 -6.64 -9.40
C HIS A 53 18.28 -5.21 -9.07
N ALA A 54 18.99 -4.21 -9.59
CA ALA A 54 18.73 -2.79 -9.32
C ALA A 54 17.27 -2.37 -9.57
N ASP A 55 16.67 -2.78 -10.69
CA ASP A 55 15.28 -2.42 -11.04
C ASP A 55 14.27 -3.00 -10.04
N ALA A 56 14.47 -4.25 -9.62
CA ALA A 56 13.59 -4.91 -8.65
C ALA A 56 13.77 -4.32 -7.25
N LEU A 57 15.00 -3.98 -6.85
CA LEU A 57 15.27 -3.21 -5.63
C LEU A 57 14.47 -1.92 -5.64
N VAL A 58 14.56 -1.11 -6.71
CA VAL A 58 13.83 0.16 -6.82
C VAL A 58 12.33 -0.05 -6.71
N ALA A 59 11.78 -1.02 -7.44
CA ALA A 59 10.34 -1.29 -7.45
C ALA A 59 9.81 -1.66 -6.04
N HIS A 60 10.58 -2.44 -5.29
CA HIS A 60 10.22 -2.81 -3.92
C HIS A 60 10.45 -1.65 -2.93
N ALA A 61 11.52 -0.88 -3.07
CA ALA A 61 11.79 0.29 -2.24
C ALA A 61 10.71 1.38 -2.42
N GLU A 62 10.21 1.61 -3.65
CA GLU A 62 9.11 2.54 -3.93
C GLU A 62 7.81 2.09 -3.26
N LYS A 63 7.46 0.80 -3.33
CA LYS A 63 6.29 0.27 -2.62
C LYS A 63 6.44 0.40 -1.11
N SER A 64 7.61 0.06 -0.58
CA SER A 64 7.92 0.22 0.83
C SER A 64 7.74 1.68 1.27
N LEU A 65 8.19 2.65 0.47
CA LEU A 65 8.07 4.07 0.78
C LEU A 65 6.61 4.51 0.84
N GLN A 66 5.79 4.09 -0.14
CA GLN A 66 4.36 4.40 -0.16
C GLN A 66 3.62 3.88 1.08
N TYR A 67 3.96 2.70 1.56
CA TYR A 67 3.39 2.17 2.80
C TYR A 67 3.93 2.89 4.03
N ALA A 68 5.24 3.17 4.11
CA ALA A 68 5.84 3.91 5.21
C ALA A 68 5.22 5.32 5.39
N GLU A 69 4.91 6.02 4.30
CA GLU A 69 4.21 7.31 4.31
C GLU A 69 2.82 7.23 4.96
N ARG A 70 2.15 6.09 4.84
CA ARG A 70 0.84 5.79 5.46
C ARG A 70 0.98 5.18 6.86
N GLY A 71 2.19 4.82 7.27
CA GLY A 71 2.52 4.22 8.56
C GLY A 71 2.63 5.23 9.71
N GLY A 72 2.71 6.53 9.42
CA GLY A 72 2.76 7.60 10.40
C GLY A 72 4.11 8.32 10.48
N LYS A 73 4.36 9.03 11.59
CA LYS A 73 5.51 9.95 11.75
C LYS A 73 6.46 9.57 12.90
N GLY A 74 6.53 8.29 13.28
CA GLY A 74 7.53 7.83 14.26
C GLY A 74 8.95 8.10 13.76
N SER A 75 9.90 8.36 14.66
CA SER A 75 11.30 8.62 14.32
C SER A 75 11.90 7.53 13.41
N HIS A 76 11.63 6.27 13.76
CA HIS A 76 12.05 5.11 12.98
C HIS A 76 11.37 5.04 11.60
N VAL A 77 10.08 5.38 11.48
CA VAL A 77 9.41 5.46 10.16
C VAL A 77 10.04 6.55 9.30
N ALA A 78 10.37 7.70 9.88
CA ALA A 78 11.00 8.82 9.17
C ALA A 78 12.41 8.48 8.65
N GLU A 79 13.27 7.89 9.49
CA GLU A 79 14.60 7.44 9.06
C GLU A 79 14.50 6.30 8.04
N GLY A 80 13.55 5.37 8.21
CA GLY A 80 13.24 4.35 7.22
C GLY A 80 12.90 4.94 5.86
N MET A 81 12.01 5.94 5.80
CA MET A 81 11.65 6.65 4.56
C MET A 81 12.85 7.37 3.93
N LYS A 82 13.75 7.95 4.72
CA LYS A 82 14.96 8.61 4.22
C LYS A 82 15.84 7.61 3.50
N HIS A 83 16.15 6.48 4.13
CA HIS A 83 16.97 5.44 3.52
C HIS A 83 16.29 4.78 2.32
N LEU A 84 14.96 4.62 2.31
CA LEU A 84 14.25 4.17 1.10
C LEU A 84 14.45 5.11 -0.09
N LYS A 85 14.44 6.43 0.14
CA LYS A 85 14.70 7.42 -0.92
C LYS A 85 16.13 7.29 -1.47
N GLU A 86 17.11 7.11 -0.59
CA GLU A 86 18.51 6.86 -1.00
C GLU A 86 18.64 5.52 -1.76
N ALA A 87 17.96 4.47 -1.32
CA ALA A 87 17.92 3.17 -2.00
C ALA A 87 17.34 3.30 -3.42
N ILE A 88 16.26 4.07 -3.58
CA ILE A 88 15.64 4.36 -4.88
C ILE A 88 16.58 5.17 -5.77
N GLU A 89 17.23 6.21 -5.23
CA GLU A 89 18.16 7.06 -5.97
C GLU A 89 19.36 6.24 -6.50
N HIS A 90 20.03 5.50 -5.62
CA HIS A 90 21.16 4.66 -6.01
C HIS A 90 20.74 3.50 -6.92
N GLY A 91 19.60 2.87 -6.65
CA GLY A 91 19.06 1.81 -7.51
C GLY A 91 18.74 2.31 -8.93
N LYS A 92 18.14 3.50 -9.09
CA LYS A 92 17.88 4.12 -10.40
C LYS A 92 19.16 4.49 -11.14
N ALA A 93 20.26 4.72 -10.43
CA ALA A 93 21.58 4.91 -11.00
C ALA A 93 22.30 3.58 -11.36
N GLY A 94 21.66 2.43 -11.14
CA GLY A 94 22.25 1.11 -11.35
C GLY A 94 23.20 0.65 -10.24
N HIS A 95 23.34 1.42 -9.16
CA HIS A 95 24.17 1.10 -8.00
C HIS A 95 23.42 0.16 -7.04
N ALA A 96 23.17 -1.08 -7.48
CA ALA A 96 22.41 -2.06 -6.70
C ALA A 96 23.04 -2.34 -5.33
N ASP A 97 24.36 -2.34 -5.24
CA ASP A 97 25.12 -2.55 -4.01
C ASP A 97 24.87 -1.43 -2.98
N VAL A 98 25.01 -0.16 -3.38
CA VAL A 98 24.75 0.99 -2.50
C VAL A 98 23.27 1.10 -2.18
N GLY A 99 22.41 0.86 -3.17
CA GLY A 99 20.96 0.81 -2.96
C GLY A 99 20.56 -0.25 -1.92
N THR A 100 21.25 -1.40 -1.90
CA THR A 100 21.00 -2.48 -0.93
C THR A 100 21.37 -2.04 0.48
N GLN A 101 22.50 -1.36 0.67
CA GLN A 101 22.90 -0.87 1.99
C GLN A 101 21.85 0.08 2.58
N HIS A 102 21.31 0.99 1.75
CA HIS A 102 20.22 1.85 2.17
C HIS A 102 18.91 1.07 2.41
N ALA A 103 18.59 0.07 1.58
CA ALA A 103 17.42 -0.77 1.82
C ALA A 103 17.52 -1.58 3.14
N GLU A 104 18.72 -2.04 3.51
CA GLU A 104 18.98 -2.72 4.79
C GLU A 104 18.79 -1.78 5.99
N ALA A 105 19.33 -0.56 5.89
CA ALA A 105 19.14 0.46 6.93
C ALA A 105 17.65 0.86 7.07
N ALA A 106 16.94 0.98 5.95
CA ALA A 106 15.49 1.21 5.96
C ALA A 106 14.74 0.06 6.63
N LEU A 107 15.06 -1.18 6.29
CA LEU A 107 14.44 -2.37 6.88
C LEU A 107 14.64 -2.42 8.39
N GLN A 108 15.84 -2.09 8.88
CA GLN A 108 16.14 -2.05 10.31
C GLN A 108 15.21 -1.06 11.03
N HIS A 109 15.18 0.20 10.57
CA HIS A 109 14.35 1.21 11.22
C HIS A 109 12.85 0.88 11.13
N LEU A 110 12.34 0.47 9.97
CA LEU A 110 10.93 0.10 9.84
C LEU A 110 10.55 -1.09 10.74
N SER A 111 11.48 -2.03 10.96
CA SER A 111 11.27 -3.17 11.86
C SER A 111 11.24 -2.78 13.33
N GLU A 112 11.88 -1.67 13.70
CA GLU A 112 11.83 -1.07 15.05
C GLU A 112 10.55 -0.25 15.27
N ALA A 113 9.87 0.15 14.19
CA ALA A 113 8.61 0.90 14.22
C ALA A 113 7.34 0.04 14.27
N LYS A 114 7.48 -1.29 14.16
CA LYS A 114 6.36 -2.25 14.12
C LYS A 114 5.67 -2.46 15.46
#